data_AF-A0A2W6CPM8-F1
#
_entry.id   AF-A0A2W6CPM8-F1
#
_cell.length_a   1.000
_cell.length_b   1.000
_cell.length_c   1.000
_cell.angle_alpha   90.00
_cell.angle_beta   90.00
_cell.angle_gamma   90.00
#
_symmetry.space_group_name_H-M   'P 1'
#
loop_
_entity.id
_entity.type
_entity.pdbx_description
1 polymer ?
#
loop_
_entity_poly.entity_id
_entity_poly.type
_entity_poly.pdbx_seq_one_letter_code
_entity_poly.pdbx_strand_id
1 'polypeptide(L)' 'MSGHRTDSAAPDLATALHARGLRATAQREHVFEAVRRLGHATPEQISDAVPGVDVTTVYRTL' A
#
# COMPACT_ATOMS: atom_id res chain seq x y z
N MET A 1 -22.45 17.15 5.66
CA MET A 1 -22.00 15.88 5.06
C MET A 1 -20.50 15.97 4.89
N SER A 2 -19.77 15.43 5.86
CA SER A 2 -18.36 15.72 6.09
C SER A 2 -17.48 14.92 5.12
N GLY A 3 -16.86 15.61 4.17
CA GLY A 3 -15.77 15.09 3.37
C GLY A 3 -14.53 14.90 4.26
N HIS A 4 -14.09 13.66 4.38
CA HIS A 4 -12.85 13.29 5.05
C HIS A 4 -11.68 14.00 4.35
N ARG A 5 -11.16 15.06 4.98
CA ARG A 5 -9.88 15.68 4.63
C ARG A 5 -8.79 14.72 5.08
N THR A 6 -8.39 13.77 4.23
CA THR A 6 -7.11 13.09 4.41
C THR A 6 -5.99 14.10 4.19
N ASP A 7 -5.20 14.24 5.22
CA ASP A 7 -4.09 15.16 5.36
C ASP A 7 -2.94 14.88 4.35
N SER A 8 -2.59 15.95 3.64
CA SER A 8 -1.31 16.42 3.09
C SER A 8 -0.12 15.47 2.85
N ALA A 9 0.22 15.37 1.56
CA ALA A 9 1.57 15.27 0.96
C ALA A 9 2.25 13.90 0.76
N ALA A 10 1.56 12.76 0.93
CA ALA A 10 1.99 11.54 0.23
C ALA A 10 1.39 11.55 -1.19
N PRO A 11 2.19 11.44 -2.27
CA PRO A 11 1.62 11.27 -3.60
C PRO A 11 0.68 10.06 -3.60
N ASP A 12 -0.45 10.20 -4.29
CA ASP A 12 -1.34 9.08 -4.57
C ASP A 12 -0.51 7.90 -5.08
N LEU A 13 -0.78 6.69 -4.60
CA LEU A 13 0.09 5.53 -4.84
C LEU A 13 0.33 5.32 -6.34
N ALA A 14 -0.72 5.50 -7.15
CA ALA A 14 -0.59 5.39 -8.60
C ALA A 14 0.39 6.44 -9.14
N THR A 15 0.27 7.70 -8.72
CA THR A 15 1.21 8.78 -9.07
C THR A 15 2.64 8.45 -8.67
N ALA A 16 2.85 7.94 -7.46
CA ALA A 16 4.17 7.56 -6.95
C ALA A 16 4.80 6.39 -7.73
N LEU A 17 4.00 5.39 -8.10
CA LEU A 17 4.43 4.26 -8.91
C LEU A 17 4.75 4.69 -10.34
N HIS A 18 3.88 5.51 -10.95
CA HIS A 18 4.08 6.04 -12.30
C HIS A 18 5.36 6.89 -12.40
N ALA A 19 5.62 7.75 -11.42
CA ALA A 19 6.87 8.53 -11.36
C ALA A 19 8.13 7.66 -11.33
N ARG A 20 8.02 6.40 -10.88
CA ARG A 20 9.10 5.41 -10.81
C ARG A 20 9.09 4.41 -11.98
N GLY A 21 8.22 4.61 -12.98
CA GLY A 21 8.05 3.69 -14.11
C GLY A 21 7.39 2.36 -13.74
N LEU A 22 6.78 2.27 -12.57
CA LEU A 22 6.09 1.09 -12.06
C LEU A 22 4.60 1.16 -12.36
N ARG A 23 3.98 -0.01 -12.56
CA ARG A 23 2.53 -0.11 -12.74
C ARG A 23 1.81 -0.15 -11.39
N ALA A 24 0.75 0.65 -11.26
CA ALA A 24 -0.25 0.44 -10.23
C ALA A 24 -1.05 -0.82 -10.57
N THR A 25 -1.07 -1.79 -9.67
CA THR A 25 -1.89 -2.99 -9.77
C THR A 25 -2.78 -3.07 -8.53
N ALA A 26 -3.96 -3.66 -8.66
CA ALA A 26 -4.90 -3.81 -7.53
C ALA A 26 -4.23 -4.48 -6.30
N GLN A 27 -3.32 -5.43 -6.54
CA GLN A 27 -2.56 -6.07 -5.47
C GLN A 27 -1.62 -5.09 -4.74
N ARG A 28 -0.93 -4.20 -5.45
CA ARG A 28 -0.06 -3.18 -4.83
C ARG A 28 -0.88 -2.15 -4.06
N GLU A 29 -2.07 -1.80 -4.55
CA GLU A 29 -3.00 -0.93 -3.83
C GLU A 29 -3.48 -1.58 -2.53
N HIS A 30 -3.89 -2.85 -2.55
CA HIS A 30 -4.28 -3.57 -1.33
C HIS A 30 -3.15 -3.65 -0.30
N VAL A 31 -1.90 -3.89 -0.72
CA VAL A 31 -0.72 -3.88 0.16
C VAL A 31 -0.51 -2.50 0.78
N PHE A 32 -0.59 -1.43 -0.02
CA PHE A 32 -0.40 -0.07 0.48
C PHE A 32 -1.50 0.35 1.46
N GLU A 33 -2.75 -0.01 1.20
CA GLU A 33 -3.87 0.22 2.13
C GLU A 33 -3.70 -0.58 3.43
N ALA A 34 -3.19 -1.82 3.38
CA ALA A 34 -2.87 -2.58 4.57
C ALA A 34 -1.75 -1.90 5.39
N VAL A 35 -0.69 -1.42 4.74
CA VAL A 35 0.40 -0.67 5.40
C VAL A 35 -0.13 0.60 6.07
N ARG A 36 -0.96 1.39 5.37
CA ARG A 36 -1.57 2.61 5.94
C ARG A 36 -2.48 2.32 7.13
N ARG A 37 -3.27 1.25 7.04
CA ARG A 37 -4.20 0.84 8.10
C ARG A 37 -3.46 0.33 9.34
N LEU A 38 -2.39 -0.43 9.14
CA LEU A 38 -1.66 -1.10 10.22
C LEU A 38 -0.54 -0.22 10.82
N GLY A 39 -0.02 0.76 10.07
CA GLY A 39 0.98 1.73 10.51
C GLY A 39 2.38 1.14 10.67
N HIS A 40 2.60 0.33 11.71
CA HIS A 40 3.87 -0.33 12.04
C HIS A 40 3.74 -1.86 12.05
N ALA A 41 3.06 -2.41 11.04
CA ALA A 41 2.97 -3.86 10.89
C ALA A 41 4.27 -4.47 10.37
N THR A 42 4.54 -5.70 10.79
CA THR A 42 5.58 -6.52 10.18
C THR A 42 5.14 -7.00 8.80
N PRO A 43 6.09 -7.35 7.90
CA PRO A 43 5.77 -7.88 6.58
C PRO A 43 4.83 -9.10 6.61
N GLU A 44 4.96 -9.95 7.62
CA GLU A 44 4.10 -11.11 7.84
C GLU A 44 2.67 -10.68 8.16
N GLN A 45 2.50 -9.68 9.04
CA GLN A 45 1.19 -9.12 9.38
C GLN A 45 0.51 -8.46 8.17
N ILE A 46 1.30 -7.85 7.28
CA ILE A 46 0.78 -7.28 6.02
C ILE A 46 0.33 -8.39 5.07
N SER A 47 1.13 -9.47 4.96
CA SER A 47 0.79 -10.66 4.17
C SER A 47 -0.50 -11.32 4.64
N ASP A 48 -0.69 -11.46 5.96
CA ASP A 48 -1.91 -12.01 6.55
C ASP A 48 -3.15 -11.13 6.30
N ALA A 49 -2.94 -9.81 6.22
CA ALA A 49 -4.00 -8.84 6.01
C ALA A 49 -4.42 -8.69 4.52
N VAL A 50 -3.64 -9.22 3.57
CA VAL A 50 -3.90 -9.10 2.13
C VAL A 50 -3.92 -10.48 1.48
N PRO A 51 -5.12 -11.00 1.13
CA PRO A 51 -5.24 -12.32 0.51
C PRO A 51 -4.44 -12.43 -0.79
N GLY A 52 -3.68 -13.53 -0.95
CA GLY A 52 -2.94 -13.82 -2.17
C GLY A 52 -1.63 -13.03 -2.34
N VAL A 53 -1.19 -12.31 -1.31
CA VAL A 53 0.17 -11.73 -1.23
C VAL A 53 1.02 -12.64 -0.37
N ASP A 54 2.16 -13.07 -0.89
CA ASP A 54 3.19 -13.78 -0.13
C ASP A 54 4.11 -12.78 0.59
N VAL A 55 4.63 -13.15 1.75
CA VAL A 55 5.53 -12.31 2.55
C VAL A 55 6.76 -11.82 1.75
N THR A 56 7.29 -12.64 0.84
CA THR A 56 8.40 -12.26 -0.05
C THR A 56 8.02 -11.13 -1.00
N THR A 57 6.75 -11.05 -1.40
CA THR A 57 6.23 -9.95 -2.22
C THR A 57 6.17 -8.66 -1.40
N VAL A 58 5.80 -8.74 -0.12
CA VAL A 58 5.83 -7.59 0.79
C VAL A 58 7.26 -7.05 0.92
N TYR A 59 8.24 -7.92 1.18
CA TYR A 59 9.67 -7.53 1.25
C TYR A 59 10.22 -6.92 -0.05
N ARG A 60 9.69 -7.27 -1.22
CA ARG A 60 10.08 -6.68 -2.51
C ARG A 60 9.40 -5.35 -2.81
N THR A 61 8.36 -5.01 -2.06
CA THR A 61 7.48 -3.87 -2.33
C THR A 61 7.71 -2.72 -1.36
N LEU A 62 8.13 -3.02 -0.13
CA LEU A 62 8.66 -2.07 0.86
C LEU A 62 10.08 -1.62 0.48
#